data_AF-A0A4Y3VJP2-F1
#
_entry.id   AF-A0A4Y3VJP2-F1
#
_cell.length_a   1.000
_cell.length_b   1.000
_cell.length_c   1.000
_cell.angle_alpha   90.00
_cell.angle_beta   90.00
_cell.angle_gamma   90.00
#
_symmetry.space_group_name_H-M   'P 1'
#
loop_
_entity.id
_entity.type
_entity.pdbx_description
1 polymer ?
#
loop_
_entity_poly.entity_id
_entity_poly.type
_entity_poly.pdbx_seq_one_letter_code
_entity_poly.pdbx_strand_id
1 'polypeptide(L)'
;MRKILLIRLVGYGIDASNHWALADPEYVRATAFGTTSDNEFAAPQAGHIAQVPLAEAAASKELATAKYISDVRTPQRIRHHGHRATDPGGDPEATTLLTTPAARLHSVVSTIWTWPAAFVGSSTPDTSLRTTATVACMTLSVSTGQAVDLRVQLAGEVLDRVERSLQVRLLPDMVVRKRRSVGAGTDRDTWVRIERRLLDKIPDQGWNGTESAARLEGIAQPDWHGCVVWRDADGLAMWRADETELLPGTPIGSAVLSAFPALPDEWWDALNASLDALAAQRTRRVATPDTDTITQALVTESIRGAFSDSFDTAIERWVPAHADLNWANMTAPAFSLFDWEDWGNAPLGLDSASLWASSLAVPALADRVRHERRSDFESREGKLMTLFACSKILGPYAHPEDPRLEPARRMAEQVVKELQAG
;
A
#
# COMPACT_ATOMS: atom_id res chain seq x y z
N MET A 1 -6.31 -45.86 -1.39
CA MET A 1 -5.62 -45.21 -2.53
C MET A 1 -6.48 -44.10 -3.11
N ARG A 2 -6.12 -42.83 -2.91
CA ARG A 2 -6.54 -41.69 -3.75
C ARG A 2 -5.35 -40.74 -3.85
N LYS A 3 -4.97 -40.36 -5.07
CA LYS A 3 -3.90 -39.37 -5.32
C LYS A 3 -4.49 -37.97 -5.11
N ILE A 4 -3.81 -37.13 -4.35
CA ILE A 4 -4.10 -35.68 -4.30
C ILE A 4 -3.19 -35.02 -5.33
N LEU A 5 -3.78 -34.21 -6.20
CA LEU A 5 -3.08 -33.44 -7.22
C LEU A 5 -2.61 -32.12 -6.60
N LEU A 6 -1.29 -31.89 -6.55
CA LEU A 6 -0.71 -30.65 -6.06
C LEU A 6 -0.52 -29.69 -7.25
N ILE A 7 -1.32 -28.64 -7.33
CA ILE A 7 -1.14 -27.56 -8.32
C ILE A 7 -0.18 -26.53 -7.73
N ARG A 8 0.96 -26.30 -8.40
CA ARG A 8 1.84 -25.16 -8.11
C ARG A 8 1.21 -23.90 -8.72
N LEU A 9 0.87 -22.94 -7.88
CA LEU A 9 0.72 -21.55 -8.31
C LEU A 9 2.10 -20.86 -8.18
N VAL A 10 2.59 -20.30 -9.27
CA VAL A 10 3.73 -19.39 -9.29
C VAL A 10 3.17 -18.00 -9.55
N GLY A 11 3.40 -17.07 -8.61
CA GLY A 11 2.92 -15.69 -8.71
C GLY A 11 3.97 -14.73 -8.18
N TYR A 12 4.85 -14.25 -9.06
CA TYR A 12 5.81 -13.21 -8.73
C TYR A 12 5.19 -11.83 -8.99
N GLY A 13 4.82 -11.13 -7.92
CA GLY A 13 4.56 -9.69 -7.97
C GLY A 13 5.84 -8.93 -7.67
N ILE A 14 6.49 -8.40 -8.71
CA ILE A 14 7.68 -7.53 -8.58
C ILE A 14 7.26 -6.16 -8.04
N ASP A 15 8.09 -5.61 -7.15
CA ASP A 15 7.98 -4.27 -6.57
C ASP A 15 8.27 -3.21 -7.65
N ALA A 16 7.22 -2.65 -8.27
CA ALA A 16 7.32 -1.63 -9.30
C ALA A 16 7.59 -0.24 -8.71
N SER A 17 8.69 -0.11 -7.94
CA SER A 17 9.20 1.18 -7.47
C SER A 17 10.73 1.20 -7.51
N ASN A 18 11.31 1.08 -8.72
CA ASN A 18 12.76 1.03 -8.90
C ASN A 18 13.23 1.34 -10.35
N HIS A 19 13.23 2.63 -10.74
CA HIS A 19 14.18 3.25 -11.67
C HIS A 19 14.23 4.75 -11.26
N TRP A 20 15.34 5.47 -11.19
CA TRP A 20 16.58 5.40 -11.98
C TRP A 20 17.84 5.65 -11.14
N ALA A 21 18.96 5.10 -11.62
CA ALA A 21 20.30 5.62 -11.36
C ALA A 21 21.13 5.49 -12.65
N LEU A 22 21.08 6.49 -13.50
CA LEU A 22 21.99 6.66 -14.63
C LEU A 22 22.62 8.06 -14.58
N ALA A 23 23.88 8.09 -15.03
CA ALA A 23 24.89 9.09 -14.76
C ALA A 23 24.51 10.56 -15.03
N ASP A 24 25.09 11.40 -14.18
CA ASP A 24 25.20 12.85 -14.25
C ASP A 24 25.79 13.34 -15.60
N PRO A 25 25.16 14.29 -16.32
CA PRO A 25 25.60 14.75 -17.63
C PRO A 25 26.36 16.09 -17.62
N GLU A 26 27.28 16.32 -16.69
CA GLU A 26 28.31 17.38 -16.82
C GLU A 26 29.72 16.80 -16.92
N TYR A 27 30.21 16.59 -18.15
CA TYR A 27 31.57 16.99 -18.58
C TYR A 27 31.74 16.85 -20.12
N VAL A 28 32.67 17.63 -20.69
CA VAL A 28 33.20 17.58 -22.08
C VAL A 28 32.39 18.27 -23.22
N ARG A 29 32.67 19.57 -23.39
CA ARG A 29 33.18 20.15 -24.66
C ARG A 29 34.57 20.74 -24.34
N ALA A 30 35.61 20.73 -25.16
CA ALA A 30 35.92 20.17 -26.48
C ALA A 30 37.38 19.61 -26.41
N THR A 31 37.98 18.90 -27.37
CA THR A 31 38.41 19.35 -28.72
C THR A 31 39.03 18.15 -29.46
N ALA A 32 39.14 18.18 -30.79
CA ALA A 32 39.67 17.08 -31.61
C ALA A 32 41.21 16.93 -31.59
N PHE A 33 41.73 15.71 -31.78
CA PHE A 33 42.75 15.27 -32.77
C PHE A 33 43.51 13.99 -32.34
N GLY A 34 43.68 13.05 -33.28
CA GLY A 34 44.97 12.35 -33.52
C GLY A 34 45.50 11.26 -32.57
N THR A 35 45.43 10.01 -33.06
CA THR A 35 46.52 8.99 -33.10
C THR A 35 47.12 8.34 -31.82
N THR A 36 47.05 7.00 -31.83
CA THR A 36 48.07 5.96 -31.48
C THR A 36 48.45 5.55 -30.04
N SER A 37 48.53 4.21 -29.91
CA SER A 37 49.40 3.35 -29.06
C SER A 37 49.26 3.24 -27.54
N ASP A 38 48.97 2.00 -27.12
CA ASP A 38 49.61 1.19 -26.07
C ASP A 38 50.04 1.81 -24.72
N ASN A 39 49.43 1.32 -23.62
CA ASN A 39 50.15 0.46 -22.67
C ASN A 39 49.27 -0.19 -21.59
N GLU A 40 49.78 -1.30 -21.02
CA GLU A 40 49.22 -2.04 -19.88
C GLU A 40 49.42 -1.29 -18.54
N PHE A 41 48.54 -1.53 -17.55
CA PHE A 41 48.90 -1.83 -16.15
C PHE A 41 47.67 -2.37 -15.39
N ALA A 42 47.88 -3.14 -14.30
CA ALA A 42 46.92 -4.14 -13.83
C ALA A 42 46.32 -3.92 -12.41
N ALA A 43 45.08 -4.43 -12.23
CA ALA A 43 44.51 -4.99 -10.99
C ALA A 43 44.24 -4.04 -9.79
N PRO A 44 43.28 -4.33 -8.86
CA PRO A 44 42.92 -5.66 -8.34
C PRO A 44 41.42 -6.05 -8.28
N GLN A 45 41.19 -7.31 -7.88
CA GLN A 45 39.91 -8.02 -7.83
C GLN A 45 39.01 -7.62 -6.65
N ALA A 46 37.69 -7.67 -6.84
CA ALA A 46 36.69 -7.62 -5.77
C ALA A 46 36.14 -9.02 -5.46
N GLY A 47 36.00 -9.36 -4.16
CA GLY A 47 35.59 -10.68 -3.69
C GLY A 47 34.07 -10.91 -3.71
N HIS A 48 33.67 -12.20 -3.73
CA HIS A 48 32.27 -12.62 -3.72
C HIS A 48 31.50 -12.19 -2.46
N ILE A 49 30.26 -11.75 -2.66
CA ILE A 49 29.20 -11.76 -1.63
C ILE A 49 28.21 -12.87 -2.00
N ALA A 50 27.89 -13.73 -1.05
CA ALA A 50 26.99 -14.86 -1.24
C ALA A 50 25.52 -14.42 -1.33
N GLN A 51 24.76 -15.05 -2.23
CA GLN A 51 23.30 -14.87 -2.34
C GLN A 51 22.56 -15.73 -1.31
N VAL A 52 21.55 -15.15 -0.65
CA VAL A 52 20.57 -15.89 0.17
C VAL A 52 19.36 -16.26 -0.72
N PRO A 53 18.77 -17.47 -0.63
CA PRO A 53 17.77 -17.93 -1.61
C PRO A 53 16.42 -17.22 -1.52
N LEU A 54 15.82 -16.97 -2.68
CA LEU A 54 14.56 -16.23 -2.90
C LEU A 54 13.28 -16.79 -2.23
N ALA A 55 13.37 -17.90 -1.51
CA ALA A 55 12.21 -18.70 -1.06
C ALA A 55 11.50 -18.14 0.20
N GLU A 56 12.22 -17.48 1.10
CA GLU A 56 11.64 -16.98 2.37
C GLU A 56 10.76 -15.73 2.17
N ALA A 57 10.98 -14.97 1.09
CA ALA A 57 10.21 -13.75 0.80
C ALA A 57 8.75 -14.03 0.42
N ALA A 58 8.47 -15.17 -0.23
CA ALA A 58 7.13 -15.52 -0.68
C ALA A 58 6.20 -15.91 0.49
N ALA A 59 6.71 -16.73 1.43
CA ALA A 59 5.95 -17.21 2.58
C ALA A 59 5.43 -16.07 3.48
N SER A 60 6.20 -14.98 3.60
CA SER A 60 5.85 -13.83 4.44
C SER A 60 4.63 -13.05 3.94
N LYS A 61 4.38 -13.06 2.61
CA LYS A 61 3.25 -12.34 1.99
C LYS A 61 1.93 -13.10 2.14
N GLU A 62 1.95 -14.42 2.00
CA GLU A 62 0.77 -15.27 2.26
C GLU A 62 0.38 -15.28 3.74
N LEU A 63 1.35 -15.31 4.67
CA LEU A 63 1.08 -15.37 6.11
C LEU A 63 0.34 -14.12 6.63
N ALA A 64 0.68 -12.94 6.12
CA ALA A 64 0.03 -11.68 6.48
C ALA A 64 -1.44 -11.64 6.03
N THR A 65 -1.74 -12.14 4.82
CA THR A 65 -3.12 -12.24 4.31
C THR A 65 -3.91 -13.35 5.01
N ALA A 66 -3.27 -14.48 5.34
CA ALA A 66 -3.93 -15.59 6.04
C ALA A 66 -4.35 -15.22 7.48
N LYS A 67 -3.52 -14.47 8.21
CA LYS A 67 -3.85 -14.01 9.57
C LYS A 67 -5.02 -13.02 9.61
N TYR A 68 -5.17 -12.20 8.56
CA TYR A 68 -6.32 -11.32 8.39
C TYR A 68 -7.65 -12.08 8.23
N ILE A 69 -7.61 -13.31 7.68
CA ILE A 69 -8.79 -14.14 7.42
C ILE A 69 -9.22 -14.95 8.67
N SER A 70 -8.31 -15.29 9.58
CA SER A 70 -8.64 -16.12 10.75
C SER A 70 -9.41 -15.37 11.84
N ASP A 71 -9.10 -14.09 12.05
CA ASP A 71 -9.45 -13.41 13.30
C ASP A 71 -10.82 -12.70 13.27
N VAL A 72 -11.51 -12.69 12.12
CA VAL A 72 -12.84 -12.05 11.91
C VAL A 72 -14.02 -13.00 12.19
N ARG A 73 -13.81 -14.12 12.90
CA ARG A 73 -14.89 -15.04 13.31
C ARG A 73 -15.02 -15.18 14.82
N THR A 74 -15.85 -14.34 15.45
CA THR A 74 -16.98 -14.72 16.34
C THR A 74 -17.61 -13.46 16.98
N PRO A 75 -18.87 -13.10 16.69
CA PRO A 75 -19.57 -12.05 17.44
C PRO A 75 -20.13 -12.62 18.75
N GLN A 76 -19.59 -12.22 19.91
CA GLN A 76 -20.25 -12.47 21.20
C GLN A 76 -21.40 -11.46 21.41
N ARG A 77 -22.63 -11.97 21.56
CA ARG A 77 -23.81 -11.15 21.84
C ARG A 77 -23.78 -10.59 23.27
N ILE A 78 -23.61 -9.27 23.41
CA ILE A 78 -23.96 -8.55 24.64
C ILE A 78 -25.49 -8.34 24.64
N ARG A 79 -26.18 -8.77 25.71
CA ARG A 79 -27.62 -8.54 25.90
C ARG A 79 -27.85 -7.31 26.77
N HIS A 80 -28.65 -6.35 26.30
CA HIS A 80 -29.20 -5.30 27.16
C HIS A 80 -30.24 -5.87 28.14
N HIS A 81 -30.25 -5.38 29.38
CA HIS A 81 -31.34 -5.60 30.34
C HIS A 81 -32.44 -4.54 30.15
N GLY A 82 -33.68 -4.99 29.97
CA GLY A 82 -34.89 -4.18 30.04
C GLY A 82 -35.74 -4.60 31.25
N HIS A 83 -36.43 -3.65 31.88
CA HIS A 83 -37.23 -3.85 33.09
C HIS A 83 -38.51 -4.68 32.88
N ARG A 84 -39.09 -5.12 34.00
CA ARG A 84 -40.16 -6.12 34.15
C ARG A 84 -41.35 -5.53 34.91
N ALA A 85 -42.58 -5.79 34.47
CA ALA A 85 -43.78 -5.73 35.32
C ALA A 85 -44.96 -6.57 34.74
N THR A 86 -45.42 -7.56 35.52
CA THR A 86 -46.84 -7.95 35.80
C THR A 86 -47.87 -8.10 34.65
N ASP A 87 -48.78 -9.09 34.57
CA ASP A 87 -49.24 -10.10 35.56
C ASP A 87 -49.83 -11.38 34.87
N PRO A 88 -50.70 -12.28 35.42
CA PRO A 88 -50.39 -13.72 35.39
C PRO A 88 -51.46 -14.67 34.80
N GLY A 89 -51.12 -15.97 34.71
CA GLY A 89 -52.10 -17.07 34.76
C GLY A 89 -51.98 -18.15 33.67
N GLY A 90 -51.79 -19.42 34.08
CA GLY A 90 -51.95 -20.60 33.22
C GLY A 90 -50.82 -21.62 33.33
N ASP A 91 -51.09 -22.74 34.01
CA ASP A 91 -50.25 -23.95 34.20
C ASP A 91 -51.25 -25.14 34.34
N PRO A 92 -50.90 -26.45 34.22
CA PRO A 92 -49.60 -27.07 33.95
C PRO A 92 -49.66 -28.28 32.96
N GLU A 93 -48.65 -29.17 33.06
CA GLU A 93 -48.49 -30.54 32.48
C GLU A 93 -47.85 -30.67 31.07
N ALA A 94 -46.90 -31.58 30.78
CA ALA A 94 -46.33 -32.67 31.58
C ALA A 94 -44.81 -32.96 31.35
N THR A 95 -44.21 -33.56 32.38
CA THR A 95 -42.83 -34.04 32.62
C THR A 95 -42.29 -35.13 31.68
N THR A 96 -40.97 -35.16 31.43
CA THR A 96 -40.00 -36.32 31.48
C THR A 96 -38.61 -35.81 31.03
N LEU A 97 -37.62 -35.49 31.87
CA LEU A 97 -36.71 -36.28 32.76
C LEU A 97 -35.52 -37.02 32.09
N LEU A 98 -34.37 -36.99 32.80
CA LEU A 98 -33.06 -37.66 32.56
C LEU A 98 -32.15 -37.01 31.48
N THR A 99 -30.82 -36.83 31.64
CA THR A 99 -29.90 -37.01 32.80
C THR A 99 -28.60 -36.21 32.55
N THR A 100 -27.99 -35.64 33.60
CA THR A 100 -26.61 -35.09 33.56
C THR A 100 -25.59 -36.12 34.06
N PRO A 101 -24.32 -36.02 33.65
CA PRO A 101 -23.27 -35.95 34.68
C PRO A 101 -22.26 -34.82 34.43
N ALA A 102 -21.61 -34.38 35.51
CA ALA A 102 -20.64 -33.28 35.50
C ALA A 102 -19.24 -33.71 34.99
N ALA A 103 -18.53 -32.76 34.37
CA ALA A 103 -17.09 -32.83 34.14
C ALA A 103 -16.43 -31.52 34.58
N ARG A 104 -15.17 -31.59 35.03
CA ARG A 104 -14.52 -30.57 35.86
C ARG A 104 -13.82 -29.50 35.04
N LEU A 105 -13.79 -28.28 35.60
CA LEU A 105 -12.84 -27.23 35.23
C LEU A 105 -11.40 -27.73 35.42
N HIS A 106 -10.54 -27.51 34.43
CA HIS A 106 -9.09 -27.51 34.62
C HIS A 106 -8.52 -26.17 34.17
N SER A 107 -8.05 -25.41 35.16
CA SER A 107 -7.12 -24.31 34.96
C SER A 107 -5.74 -24.88 34.61
N VAL A 108 -5.06 -24.28 33.64
CA VAL A 108 -3.60 -24.34 33.53
C VAL A 108 -3.09 -22.91 33.32
N VAL A 109 -2.48 -22.37 34.36
CA VAL A 109 -1.77 -21.10 34.33
C VAL A 109 -0.34 -21.31 33.80
N SER A 110 0.15 -20.30 33.08
CA SER A 110 1.53 -20.04 32.70
C SER A 110 2.61 -20.69 33.57
N THR A 111 3.62 -21.29 32.94
CA THR A 111 4.90 -21.62 33.59
C THR A 111 6.03 -20.83 32.93
N ILE A 112 6.51 -19.83 33.66
CA ILE A 112 7.75 -19.11 33.39
C ILE A 112 8.92 -20.02 33.76
N TRP A 113 9.96 -20.10 32.91
CA TRP A 113 11.24 -20.68 33.29
C TRP A 113 12.33 -19.61 33.34
N THR A 114 12.91 -19.45 34.53
CA THR A 114 14.03 -18.57 34.82
C THR A 114 15.38 -19.27 34.60
N TRP A 115 16.41 -18.45 34.42
CA TRP A 115 17.82 -18.83 34.33
C TRP A 115 18.35 -19.59 35.57
N PRO A 116 19.42 -20.39 35.43
CA PRO A 116 20.36 -20.68 36.49
C PRO A 116 21.65 -19.82 36.38
N ALA A 117 22.15 -19.36 37.52
CA ALA A 117 23.53 -18.89 37.70
C ALA A 117 24.27 -19.83 38.68
N ALA A 118 25.60 -19.87 38.65
CA ALA A 118 26.41 -20.71 39.55
C ALA A 118 27.62 -19.95 40.18
N PHE A 119 27.92 -20.32 41.44
CA PHE A 119 28.97 -19.82 42.36
C PHE A 119 30.24 -20.74 42.31
N VAL A 120 31.42 -20.48 42.93
CA VAL A 120 31.94 -19.49 43.92
C VAL A 120 33.39 -19.08 43.52
N GLY A 121 33.92 -17.94 43.98
CA GLY A 121 35.38 -17.72 44.10
C GLY A 121 35.74 -16.47 44.93
N SER A 122 36.44 -16.61 46.06
CA SER A 122 36.56 -15.57 47.10
C SER A 122 37.99 -15.18 47.48
N SER A 123 38.28 -13.87 47.58
CA SER A 123 39.21 -13.27 48.56
C SER A 123 39.20 -11.73 48.53
N THR A 124 39.45 -11.12 49.69
CA THR A 124 39.48 -9.66 49.99
C THR A 124 40.81 -9.28 50.66
N PRO A 125 41.10 -8.01 50.98
CA PRO A 125 40.93 -6.77 50.22
C PRO A 125 42.25 -5.93 50.17
N ASP A 126 42.34 -4.90 49.34
CA ASP A 126 43.13 -3.70 49.70
C ASP A 126 42.63 -2.43 48.97
N THR A 127 43.29 -1.31 49.22
CA THR A 127 42.71 0.02 49.35
C THR A 127 43.14 0.96 48.22
N SER A 128 42.34 2.01 48.01
CA SER A 128 42.72 3.34 47.51
C SER A 128 42.38 3.72 46.05
N LEU A 129 42.20 5.04 45.92
CA LEU A 129 42.20 5.88 44.72
C LEU A 129 41.00 5.81 43.77
N ARG A 130 40.16 6.86 43.91
CA ARG A 130 39.19 7.33 42.91
C ARG A 130 39.94 7.80 41.65
N THR A 131 39.53 7.31 40.49
CA THR A 131 39.68 8.04 39.23
C THR A 131 38.37 7.96 38.45
N THR A 132 37.78 9.11 38.15
CA THR A 132 36.51 9.23 37.44
C THR A 132 36.73 8.88 35.96
N ALA A 133 36.37 7.66 35.55
CA ALA A 133 36.34 7.30 34.14
C ALA A 133 34.99 7.71 33.54
N THR A 134 34.97 8.84 32.82
CA THR A 134 33.82 9.23 32.00
C THR A 134 33.63 8.18 30.92
N VAL A 135 32.61 7.33 31.06
CA VAL A 135 32.17 6.43 30.00
C VAL A 135 31.58 7.30 28.89
N ALA A 136 32.39 7.61 27.88
CA ALA A 136 31.91 8.15 26.63
C ALA A 136 30.97 7.11 26.03
N CYS A 137 29.66 7.38 26.10
CA CYS A 137 28.68 6.59 25.38
C CYS A 137 28.96 6.75 23.89
N MET A 138 29.62 5.74 23.30
CA MET A 138 29.72 5.62 21.85
C MET A 138 28.32 5.35 21.31
N THR A 139 27.59 6.43 21.02
CA THR A 139 26.47 6.38 20.09
C THR A 139 27.00 5.79 18.79
N LEU A 140 26.61 4.55 18.51
CA LEU A 140 26.91 3.91 17.23
C LEU A 140 26.33 4.81 16.13
N SER A 141 27.21 5.46 15.39
CA SER A 141 26.84 6.28 14.25
C SER A 141 26.16 5.38 13.22
N VAL A 142 24.84 5.45 13.15
CA VAL A 142 24.06 4.73 12.14
C VAL A 142 24.45 5.30 10.79
N SER A 143 24.86 4.43 9.86
CA SER A 143 25.36 4.82 8.54
C SER A 143 24.36 5.73 7.81
N THR A 144 24.80 6.97 7.53
CA THR A 144 24.00 8.10 7.02
C THR A 144 23.54 7.96 5.56
N GLY A 145 23.46 6.74 5.04
CA GLY A 145 22.95 6.42 3.70
C GLY A 145 22.18 5.11 3.61
N GLN A 146 21.95 4.40 4.73
CA GLN A 146 21.25 3.11 4.69
C GLN A 146 19.74 3.34 4.62
N ALA A 147 19.08 2.79 3.58
CA ALA A 147 17.64 2.90 3.41
C ALA A 147 16.91 2.28 4.62
N VAL A 148 16.24 3.13 5.41
CA VAL A 148 15.44 2.71 6.57
C VAL A 148 14.36 1.73 6.12
N ASP A 149 14.25 0.61 6.84
CA ASP A 149 13.24 -0.43 6.62
C ASP A 149 12.43 -0.67 7.90
N LEU A 150 11.22 -0.12 7.93
CA LEU A 150 10.35 -0.13 9.11
C LEU A 150 9.74 -1.52 9.41
N ARG A 151 10.00 -2.52 8.56
CA ARG A 151 9.69 -3.94 8.85
C ARG A 151 10.60 -4.51 9.92
N VAL A 152 11.85 -4.07 9.97
CA VAL A 152 12.90 -4.63 10.86
C VAL A 152 13.37 -3.64 11.92
N GLN A 153 13.28 -2.33 11.66
CA GLN A 153 13.72 -1.32 12.64
C GLN A 153 12.68 -1.10 13.74
N LEU A 154 13.16 -1.07 14.99
CA LEU A 154 12.36 -0.75 16.17
C LEU A 154 11.98 0.73 16.14
N ALA A 155 10.74 1.00 15.73
CA ALA A 155 10.18 2.34 15.63
C ALA A 155 9.62 2.87 16.97
N GLY A 156 10.09 2.39 18.12
CA GLY A 156 9.49 2.66 19.44
C GLY A 156 9.26 4.16 19.71
N GLU A 157 10.33 4.97 19.64
CA GLU A 157 10.26 6.42 19.84
C GLU A 157 9.33 7.15 18.85
N VAL A 158 9.16 6.59 17.63
CA VAL A 158 8.24 7.10 16.62
C VAL A 158 6.79 6.79 17.00
N LEU A 159 6.50 5.56 17.44
CA LEU A 159 5.16 5.17 17.93
C LEU A 159 4.80 5.99 19.17
N ASP A 160 5.68 6.05 20.18
CA ASP A 160 5.51 6.83 21.41
C ASP A 160 5.30 8.34 21.14
N ARG A 161 5.88 8.86 20.05
CA ARG A 161 5.66 10.24 19.61
C ARG A 161 4.28 10.41 18.99
N VAL A 162 3.89 9.50 18.11
CA VAL A 162 2.58 9.54 17.43
C VAL A 162 1.43 9.41 18.43
N GLU A 163 1.52 8.46 19.38
CA GLU A 163 0.54 8.31 20.47
C GLU A 163 0.34 9.61 21.26
N ARG A 164 1.44 10.24 21.69
CA ARG A 164 1.39 11.51 22.45
C ARG A 164 0.89 12.70 21.62
N SER A 165 1.24 12.75 20.34
CA SER A 165 0.88 13.87 19.45
C SER A 165 -0.56 13.82 18.95
N LEU A 166 -1.08 12.63 18.66
CA LEU A 166 -2.47 12.42 18.20
C LEU A 166 -3.43 12.09 19.36
N GLN A 167 -2.91 11.89 20.57
CA GLN A 167 -3.67 11.53 21.78
C GLN A 167 -4.46 10.22 21.60
N VAL A 168 -3.75 9.20 21.12
CA VAL A 168 -4.27 7.84 20.87
C VAL A 168 -3.33 6.80 21.50
N ARG A 169 -3.79 5.57 21.69
CA ARG A 169 -2.94 4.39 21.91
C ARG A 169 -3.01 3.48 20.70
N LEU A 170 -1.87 3.05 20.18
CA LEU A 170 -1.79 2.14 19.03
C LEU A 170 -1.94 0.70 19.50
N LEU A 171 -2.83 -0.06 18.85
CA LEU A 171 -3.14 -1.45 19.18
C LEU A 171 -2.05 -2.38 18.61
N PRO A 172 -1.18 -3.02 19.43
CA PRO A 172 0.02 -3.72 18.95
C PRO A 172 -0.27 -4.94 18.06
N ASP A 173 -1.44 -5.55 18.23
CA ASP A 173 -1.98 -6.67 17.46
C ASP A 173 -2.50 -6.27 16.07
N MET A 174 -2.82 -4.99 15.88
CA MET A 174 -3.28 -4.40 14.61
C MET A 174 -2.17 -3.69 13.82
N VAL A 175 -0.90 -3.83 14.22
CA VAL A 175 0.23 -3.16 13.55
C VAL A 175 0.61 -3.85 12.23
N VAL A 176 0.56 -3.09 11.14
CA VAL A 176 1.00 -3.51 9.80
C VAL A 176 2.26 -2.75 9.42
N ARG A 177 3.37 -3.47 9.15
CA ARG A 177 4.67 -2.88 8.78
C ARG A 177 4.98 -3.07 7.30
N LYS A 178 5.21 -1.97 6.59
CA LYS A 178 5.78 -1.92 5.23
C LYS A 178 7.22 -1.36 5.31
N ARG A 179 7.93 -1.30 4.19
CA ARG A 179 9.33 -0.81 4.12
C ARG A 179 9.47 0.65 4.57
N ARG A 180 8.57 1.53 4.13
CA ARG A 180 8.59 2.99 4.40
C ARG A 180 7.46 3.48 5.31
N SER A 181 6.51 2.62 5.69
CA SER A 181 5.35 2.99 6.49
C SER A 181 4.96 1.91 7.52
N VAL A 182 4.30 2.35 8.59
CA VAL A 182 3.68 1.53 9.64
C VAL A 182 2.25 2.01 9.81
N GLY A 183 1.28 1.11 9.66
CA GLY A 183 -0.12 1.37 10.00
C GLY A 183 -0.49 0.68 11.31
N ALA A 184 -1.42 1.24 12.08
CA ALA A 184 -1.95 0.61 13.28
C ALA A 184 -3.38 1.09 13.57
N GLY A 185 -4.22 0.19 14.10
CA GLY A 185 -5.49 0.57 14.72
C GLY A 185 -5.26 1.27 16.06
N THR A 186 -6.24 2.03 16.54
CA THR A 186 -6.16 2.75 17.82
C THR A 186 -7.23 2.34 18.82
N ASP A 187 -7.07 2.76 20.08
CA ASP A 187 -8.09 2.68 21.12
C ASP A 187 -9.30 3.63 20.96
N ARG A 188 -9.37 4.38 19.86
CA ARG A 188 -10.54 5.22 19.48
C ARG A 188 -11.33 4.67 18.30
N ASP A 189 -11.11 3.41 17.91
CA ASP A 189 -11.67 2.81 16.69
C ASP A 189 -11.30 3.58 15.40
N THR A 190 -10.06 4.10 15.36
CA THR A 190 -9.46 4.78 14.20
C THR A 190 -8.25 4.02 13.67
N TRP A 191 -7.73 4.44 12.50
CA TRP A 191 -6.49 3.95 11.92
C TRP A 191 -5.45 5.08 11.83
N VAL A 192 -4.19 4.78 12.13
CA VAL A 192 -3.07 5.71 11.95
C VAL A 192 -2.08 5.15 10.92
N ARG A 193 -1.82 5.91 9.83
CA ARG A 193 -0.77 5.64 8.84
C ARG A 193 0.44 6.52 9.16
N ILE A 194 1.53 5.90 9.61
CA ILE A 194 2.83 6.54 9.82
C ILE A 194 3.72 6.24 8.61
N GLU A 195 4.35 7.24 8.01
CA GLU A 195 5.31 7.05 6.91
C GLU A 195 6.56 7.91 7.15
N ARG A 196 7.70 7.47 6.58
CA ARG A 196 8.96 8.22 6.50
C ARG A 196 9.31 8.49 5.03
N ARG A 197 9.56 9.76 4.70
CA ARG A 197 9.98 10.19 3.36
C ARG A 197 11.27 11.02 3.48
N LEU A 198 12.24 10.81 2.58
CA LEU A 198 13.43 11.66 2.53
C LEU A 198 13.02 13.08 2.11
N LEU A 199 13.68 14.11 2.64
CA LEU A 199 13.29 15.50 2.42
C LEU A 199 13.37 15.91 0.94
N ASP A 200 14.34 15.37 0.19
CA ASP A 200 14.50 15.58 -1.26
C ASP A 200 13.46 14.82 -2.11
N LYS A 201 12.64 13.95 -1.49
CA LYS A 201 11.56 13.20 -2.13
C LYS A 201 10.16 13.73 -1.77
N ILE A 202 10.08 14.87 -1.08
CA ILE A 202 8.83 15.58 -0.86
C ILE A 202 8.65 16.55 -2.04
N PRO A 203 7.59 16.41 -2.86
CA PRO A 203 7.39 17.28 -4.02
C PRO A 203 6.98 18.69 -3.60
N ASP A 204 7.11 19.66 -4.49
CA ASP A 204 6.75 21.07 -4.24
C ASP A 204 5.28 21.28 -3.83
N GLN A 205 4.36 20.42 -4.29
CA GLN A 205 2.96 20.43 -3.86
C GLN A 205 2.73 19.87 -2.44
N GLY A 206 3.79 19.40 -1.78
CA GLY A 206 3.78 18.83 -0.45
C GLY A 206 3.30 17.38 -0.40
N TRP A 207 3.48 16.80 0.78
CA TRP A 207 3.09 15.43 1.12
C TRP A 207 1.99 15.48 2.19
N ASN A 208 0.80 15.86 1.72
CA ASN A 208 -0.40 16.11 2.50
C ASN A 208 -1.68 15.72 1.73
N GLY A 209 -1.59 14.68 0.89
CA GLY A 209 -2.70 14.20 0.07
C GLY A 209 -3.93 13.85 0.91
N THR A 210 -3.76 12.99 1.93
CA THR A 210 -4.82 12.52 2.85
C THR A 210 -5.57 13.68 3.53
N GLU A 211 -4.83 14.59 4.18
CA GLU A 211 -5.37 15.81 4.79
C GLU A 211 -6.07 16.73 3.77
N SER A 212 -5.56 16.79 2.54
CA SER A 212 -6.20 17.58 1.48
C SER A 212 -7.50 16.93 0.99
N ALA A 213 -7.57 15.60 0.97
CA ALA A 213 -8.74 14.82 0.54
C ALA A 213 -9.91 14.93 1.53
N ALA A 214 -9.64 15.24 2.80
CA ALA A 214 -10.64 15.53 3.83
C ALA A 214 -11.59 16.71 3.49
N ARG A 215 -11.31 17.48 2.43
CA ARG A 215 -12.18 18.56 1.91
C ARG A 215 -13.03 18.14 0.72
N LEU A 216 -12.93 16.90 0.26
CA LEU A 216 -13.71 16.39 -0.86
C LEU A 216 -15.09 15.95 -0.37
N GLU A 217 -16.13 16.38 -1.07
CA GLU A 217 -17.52 16.12 -0.72
C GLU A 217 -18.15 15.09 -1.67
N GLY A 218 -19.08 14.27 -1.16
CA GLY A 218 -19.83 13.29 -1.97
C GLY A 218 -19.07 12.03 -2.35
N ILE A 219 -17.88 11.82 -1.79
CA ILE A 219 -17.04 10.64 -2.02
C ILE A 219 -17.14 9.70 -0.82
N ALA A 220 -17.34 8.41 -1.04
CA ALA A 220 -17.17 7.42 0.01
C ALA A 220 -15.68 7.22 0.33
N GLN A 221 -15.20 7.88 1.39
CA GLN A 221 -13.85 7.78 1.94
C GLN A 221 -13.93 7.80 3.49
N PRO A 222 -12.93 7.29 4.23
CA PRO A 222 -12.88 7.42 5.68
C PRO A 222 -12.66 8.89 6.09
N ASP A 223 -13.34 9.36 7.13
CA ASP A 223 -13.08 10.72 7.64
C ASP A 223 -11.64 10.83 8.17
N TRP A 224 -11.02 12.00 7.97
CA TRP A 224 -9.69 12.33 8.48
C TRP A 224 -9.80 13.14 9.77
N HIS A 225 -9.17 12.67 10.85
CA HIS A 225 -9.27 13.28 12.17
C HIS A 225 -8.13 14.25 12.47
N GLY A 226 -6.94 14.04 11.88
CA GLY A 226 -5.79 14.90 12.11
C GLY A 226 -4.49 14.30 11.62
N CYS A 227 -3.40 15.08 11.71
CA CYS A 227 -2.06 14.58 11.47
C CYS A 227 -1.03 15.21 12.39
N VAL A 228 0.13 14.56 12.51
CA VAL A 228 1.36 15.15 13.02
C VAL A 228 2.48 14.96 12.00
N VAL A 229 3.20 16.04 11.72
CA VAL A 229 4.34 16.06 10.79
C VAL A 229 5.57 16.55 11.55
N TRP A 230 6.71 15.87 11.39
CA TRP A 230 7.96 16.28 12.01
C TRP A 230 9.19 15.91 11.18
N ARG A 231 10.29 16.62 11.42
CA ARG A 231 11.59 16.29 10.82
C ARG A 231 12.31 15.24 11.67
N ASP A 232 12.98 14.31 10.99
CA ASP A 232 13.86 13.34 11.61
C ASP A 232 15.08 14.03 12.28
N ALA A 233 15.71 13.38 13.26
CA ALA A 233 16.75 14.01 14.08
C ALA A 233 18.04 14.32 13.29
N ASP A 234 18.32 13.53 12.25
CA ASP A 234 19.41 13.76 11.28
C ASP A 234 19.11 14.90 10.29
N GLY A 235 17.86 15.37 10.23
CA GLY A 235 17.39 16.37 9.28
C GLY A 235 17.21 15.87 7.83
N LEU A 236 17.52 14.61 7.52
CA LEU A 236 17.52 14.06 6.16
C LEU A 236 16.13 13.56 5.72
N ALA A 237 15.28 13.22 6.68
CA ALA A 237 13.91 12.78 6.43
C ALA A 237 12.87 13.62 7.15
N MET A 238 11.63 13.48 6.70
CA MET A 238 10.44 13.84 7.45
C MET A 238 9.57 12.62 7.69
N TRP A 239 8.79 12.73 8.74
CA TRP A 239 7.79 11.78 9.16
C TRP A 239 6.42 12.46 9.15
N ARG A 240 5.41 11.69 8.80
CA ARG A 240 4.00 12.08 8.88
C ARG A 240 3.23 10.92 9.48
N ALA A 241 2.30 11.22 10.37
CA ALA A 241 1.27 10.30 10.81
C ALA A 241 -0.09 10.96 10.59
N ASP A 242 -0.94 10.32 9.78
CA ASP A 242 -2.34 10.69 9.57
C ASP A 242 -3.25 9.74 10.35
N GLU A 243 -4.26 10.29 11.02
CA GLU A 243 -5.35 9.54 11.64
C GLU A 243 -6.62 9.65 10.77
N THR A 244 -7.22 8.50 10.46
CA THR A 244 -8.51 8.39 9.77
C THR A 244 -9.46 7.45 10.51
N GLU A 245 -10.74 7.47 10.16
CA GLU A 245 -11.65 6.39 10.53
C GLU A 245 -11.12 5.01 10.08
N LEU A 246 -11.60 3.95 10.74
CA LEU A 246 -11.42 2.59 10.23
C LEU A 246 -12.19 2.38 8.93
N LEU A 247 -11.60 1.58 8.03
CA LEU A 247 -12.24 1.17 6.79
C LEU A 247 -13.57 0.44 7.06
N PRO A 248 -14.66 0.75 6.34
CA PRO A 248 -15.99 0.14 6.56
C PRO A 248 -16.09 -1.32 6.07
N GLY A 249 -15.01 -1.85 5.50
CA GLY A 249 -14.92 -3.21 4.98
C GLY A 249 -13.47 -3.62 4.77
N THR A 250 -13.27 -4.82 4.25
CA THR A 250 -11.95 -5.35 3.94
C THR A 250 -11.46 -4.86 2.57
N PRO A 251 -10.17 -4.53 2.37
CA PRO A 251 -9.62 -4.30 1.04
C PRO A 251 -9.95 -5.46 0.08
N ILE A 252 -10.35 -5.16 -1.15
CA ILE A 252 -10.87 -6.18 -2.10
C ILE A 252 -9.81 -7.22 -2.47
N GLY A 253 -8.53 -6.82 -2.54
CA GLY A 253 -7.43 -7.75 -2.76
C GLY A 253 -6.10 -7.06 -3.06
N SER A 254 -5.34 -7.63 -3.99
CA SER A 254 -4.18 -6.99 -4.61
C SER A 254 -4.61 -5.99 -5.68
N ALA A 255 -3.71 -5.06 -6.05
CA ALA A 255 -3.98 -4.02 -7.05
C ALA A 255 -4.54 -4.56 -8.37
N VAL A 256 -3.99 -5.69 -8.83
CA VAL A 256 -4.53 -6.51 -9.92
C VAL A 256 -5.20 -7.75 -9.33
N LEU A 257 -6.41 -8.06 -9.75
CA LEU A 257 -7.15 -9.26 -9.33
C LEU A 257 -6.99 -10.41 -10.32
N SER A 258 -6.92 -11.65 -9.80
CA SER A 258 -6.86 -12.89 -10.57
C SER A 258 -8.20 -13.63 -10.68
N ALA A 259 -9.23 -13.14 -9.99
CA ALA A 259 -10.59 -13.67 -10.01
C ALA A 259 -11.61 -12.51 -9.93
N PHE A 260 -12.84 -12.75 -10.41
CA PHE A 260 -13.92 -11.75 -10.35
C PHE A 260 -14.39 -11.60 -8.89
N PRO A 261 -14.30 -10.41 -8.27
CA PRO A 261 -14.83 -10.18 -6.93
C PRO A 261 -16.36 -10.13 -6.99
N ALA A 262 -17.03 -10.88 -6.13
CA ALA A 262 -18.50 -10.95 -6.08
C ALA A 262 -19.10 -9.69 -5.41
N LEU A 263 -19.01 -8.56 -6.10
CA LEU A 263 -19.47 -7.24 -5.65
C LEU A 263 -20.94 -7.02 -6.09
N PRO A 264 -21.83 -6.56 -5.18
CA PRO A 264 -23.23 -6.26 -5.51
C PRO A 264 -23.35 -4.98 -6.36
N ASP A 265 -24.49 -4.78 -7.03
CA ASP A 265 -24.72 -3.59 -7.85
C ASP A 265 -24.61 -2.27 -7.04
N GLU A 266 -25.08 -2.25 -5.79
CA GLU A 266 -24.95 -1.10 -4.86
C GLU A 266 -23.50 -0.66 -4.63
N TRP A 267 -22.54 -1.58 -4.74
CA TRP A 267 -21.10 -1.26 -4.64
C TRP A 267 -20.61 -0.52 -5.90
N TRP A 268 -21.10 -0.93 -7.07
CA TRP A 268 -20.79 -0.27 -8.34
C TRP A 268 -21.45 1.11 -8.43
N ASP A 269 -22.68 1.25 -7.94
CA ASP A 269 -23.35 2.55 -7.80
C ASP A 269 -22.55 3.51 -6.91
N ALA A 270 -22.05 3.02 -5.76
CA ALA A 270 -21.24 3.81 -4.84
C ALA A 270 -19.86 4.20 -5.42
N LEU A 271 -19.22 3.31 -6.19
CA LEU A 271 -18.02 3.61 -6.98
C LEU A 271 -18.30 4.73 -7.99
N ASN A 272 -19.33 4.56 -8.82
CA ASN A 272 -19.69 5.52 -9.86
C ASN A 272 -20.00 6.90 -9.27
N ALA A 273 -20.84 6.97 -8.24
CA ALA A 273 -21.18 8.21 -7.56
C ALA A 273 -19.94 8.91 -6.96
N SER A 274 -19.03 8.15 -6.37
CA SER A 274 -17.81 8.70 -5.75
C SER A 274 -16.81 9.22 -6.79
N LEU A 275 -16.64 8.54 -7.93
CA LEU A 275 -15.77 9.01 -9.02
C LEU A 275 -16.37 10.22 -9.75
N ASP A 276 -17.69 10.25 -9.95
CA ASP A 276 -18.38 11.40 -10.57
C ASP A 276 -18.35 12.62 -9.63
N ALA A 277 -18.53 12.42 -8.32
CA ALA A 277 -18.34 13.45 -7.32
C ALA A 277 -16.91 13.99 -7.34
N LEU A 278 -15.89 13.11 -7.33
CA LEU A 278 -14.48 13.49 -7.42
C LEU A 278 -14.18 14.33 -8.67
N ALA A 279 -14.62 13.87 -9.85
CA ALA A 279 -14.40 14.59 -11.11
C ALA A 279 -15.10 15.96 -11.18
N ALA A 280 -16.09 16.22 -10.30
CA ALA A 280 -16.76 17.51 -10.16
C ALA A 280 -16.09 18.46 -9.15
N GLN A 281 -15.14 17.97 -8.34
CA GLN A 281 -14.43 18.78 -7.35
C GLN A 281 -13.49 19.82 -7.98
N ARG A 282 -12.93 20.72 -7.15
CA ARG A 282 -11.95 21.72 -7.59
C ARG A 282 -10.71 21.66 -6.72
N THR A 283 -9.54 21.49 -7.35
CA THR A 283 -8.25 21.49 -6.65
C THR A 283 -7.19 22.21 -7.46
N ARG A 284 -6.09 22.60 -6.80
CA ARG A 284 -4.83 23.02 -7.45
C ARG A 284 -3.75 21.94 -7.40
N ARG A 285 -4.00 20.82 -6.70
CA ARG A 285 -3.12 19.65 -6.74
C ARG A 285 -3.03 19.13 -8.17
N VAL A 286 -1.88 18.56 -8.53
CA VAL A 286 -1.70 17.80 -9.76
C VAL A 286 -1.51 16.35 -9.35
N ALA A 287 -2.20 15.44 -10.00
CA ALA A 287 -2.12 14.02 -9.66
C ALA A 287 -0.70 13.48 -9.84
N THR A 288 -0.30 12.50 -9.03
CA THR A 288 1.00 11.83 -9.09
C THR A 288 0.88 10.32 -9.32
N PRO A 289 0.23 9.85 -10.42
CA PRO A 289 0.13 8.42 -10.70
C PRO A 289 1.52 7.78 -10.80
N ASP A 290 1.70 6.60 -10.20
CA ASP A 290 3.01 5.93 -10.00
C ASP A 290 4.07 6.82 -9.30
N THR A 291 3.62 7.79 -8.48
CA THR A 291 4.41 8.84 -7.81
C THR A 291 5.01 9.93 -8.71
N ASP A 292 4.74 9.91 -10.02
CA ASP A 292 5.21 10.90 -10.99
C ASP A 292 4.11 11.93 -11.33
N THR A 293 4.44 13.22 -11.34
CA THR A 293 3.46 14.29 -11.60
C THR A 293 2.93 14.21 -13.02
N ILE A 294 1.62 13.99 -13.19
CA ILE A 294 1.03 13.84 -14.52
C ILE A 294 0.97 15.18 -15.27
N THR A 295 1.54 15.19 -16.47
CA THR A 295 1.63 16.37 -17.34
C THR A 295 1.29 15.98 -18.78
N GLN A 296 0.98 16.99 -19.62
CA GLN A 296 0.81 16.81 -21.06
C GLN A 296 2.01 16.11 -21.72
N ALA A 297 3.23 16.44 -21.27
CA ALA A 297 4.47 15.84 -21.76
C ALA A 297 4.53 14.36 -21.38
N LEU A 298 4.40 14.02 -20.09
CA LEU A 298 4.44 12.63 -19.60
C LEU A 298 3.41 11.73 -20.32
N VAL A 299 2.18 12.22 -20.50
CA VAL A 299 1.12 11.49 -21.22
C VAL A 299 1.51 11.27 -22.67
N THR A 300 1.98 12.31 -23.36
CA THR A 300 2.39 12.25 -24.77
C THR A 300 3.56 11.31 -24.98
N GLU A 301 4.57 11.38 -24.12
CA GLU A 301 5.79 10.57 -24.17
C GLU A 301 5.50 9.10 -23.87
N SER A 302 4.67 8.81 -22.85
CA SER A 302 4.28 7.44 -22.51
C SER A 302 3.48 6.78 -23.64
N ILE A 303 2.51 7.49 -24.21
CA ILE A 303 1.72 7.00 -25.36
C ILE A 303 2.62 6.79 -26.58
N ARG A 304 3.42 7.78 -26.98
CA ARG A 304 4.28 7.70 -28.19
C ARG A 304 5.45 6.74 -28.04
N GLY A 305 5.90 6.47 -26.83
CA GLY A 305 6.92 5.46 -26.53
C GLY A 305 6.43 4.03 -26.74
N ALA A 306 5.12 3.78 -26.59
CA ALA A 306 4.50 2.47 -26.79
C ALA A 306 3.79 2.33 -28.15
N PHE A 307 3.29 3.42 -28.73
CA PHE A 307 2.48 3.42 -29.96
C PHE A 307 3.00 4.48 -30.94
N SER A 308 3.50 4.03 -32.10
CA SER A 308 4.13 4.89 -33.12
C SER A 308 3.14 5.64 -34.02
N ASP A 309 1.85 5.48 -33.77
CA ASP A 309 0.77 5.99 -34.62
C ASP A 309 0.56 7.50 -34.50
N SER A 310 0.28 8.15 -35.64
CA SER A 310 0.06 9.60 -35.71
C SER A 310 -1.40 9.96 -35.39
N PHE A 311 -1.69 10.24 -34.12
CA PHE A 311 -2.90 10.91 -33.65
C PHE A 311 -2.54 12.03 -32.66
N ASP A 312 -3.45 12.97 -32.45
CA ASP A 312 -3.22 14.07 -31.50
C ASP A 312 -3.41 13.60 -30.05
N THR A 313 -2.42 13.91 -29.21
CA THR A 313 -2.36 13.56 -27.79
C THR A 313 -2.66 14.74 -26.86
N ALA A 314 -3.03 15.92 -27.38
CA ALA A 314 -3.38 17.08 -26.56
C ALA A 314 -4.58 16.79 -25.64
N ILE A 315 -4.40 17.00 -24.32
CA ILE A 315 -5.45 16.84 -23.31
C ILE A 315 -6.13 18.18 -23.09
N GLU A 316 -7.41 18.26 -23.41
CA GLU A 316 -8.22 19.48 -23.22
C GLU A 316 -8.89 19.48 -21.85
N ARG A 317 -9.40 18.32 -21.40
CA ARG A 317 -10.13 18.21 -20.14
C ARG A 317 -9.30 17.56 -19.01
N TRP A 318 -8.98 18.38 -18.01
CA TRP A 318 -8.40 17.97 -16.73
C TRP A 318 -9.45 18.03 -15.62
N VAL A 319 -9.52 17.01 -14.77
CA VAL A 319 -10.45 16.86 -13.65
C VAL A 319 -9.72 16.25 -12.45
N PRO A 320 -10.20 16.42 -11.20
CA PRO A 320 -9.64 15.69 -10.07
C PRO A 320 -9.82 14.18 -10.25
N ALA A 321 -8.80 13.41 -9.86
CA ALA A 321 -8.72 11.96 -9.92
C ALA A 321 -7.98 11.43 -8.68
N HIS A 322 -8.24 10.18 -8.31
CA HIS A 322 -7.55 9.46 -7.23
C HIS A 322 -6.10 9.16 -7.61
N ALA A 323 -5.84 8.95 -8.91
CA ALA A 323 -4.54 8.74 -9.54
C ALA A 323 -3.84 7.40 -9.21
N ASP A 324 -4.12 6.79 -8.06
CA ASP A 324 -3.82 5.38 -7.77
C ASP A 324 -5.11 4.55 -7.62
N LEU A 325 -6.02 4.60 -8.59
CA LEU A 325 -7.24 3.78 -8.55
C LEU A 325 -6.96 2.34 -9.01
N ASN A 326 -6.87 1.44 -8.04
CA ASN A 326 -6.67 0.00 -8.23
C ASN A 326 -7.43 -0.81 -7.17
N TRP A 327 -7.52 -2.14 -7.33
CA TRP A 327 -8.34 -3.00 -6.46
C TRP A 327 -7.84 -3.16 -5.01
N ALA A 328 -6.62 -2.74 -4.69
CA ALA A 328 -6.11 -2.73 -3.32
C ALA A 328 -6.54 -1.48 -2.52
N ASN A 329 -6.97 -0.42 -3.20
CA ASN A 329 -7.30 0.89 -2.61
C ASN A 329 -8.83 1.09 -2.45
N MET A 330 -9.58 -0.02 -2.44
CA MET A 330 -11.04 -0.05 -2.29
C MET A 330 -11.47 -1.17 -1.35
N THR A 331 -12.54 -0.94 -0.59
CA THR A 331 -13.12 -1.93 0.34
C THR A 331 -14.34 -2.67 -0.20
N ALA A 332 -14.64 -3.82 0.40
CA ALA A 332 -15.89 -4.56 0.24
C ALA A 332 -16.31 -5.24 1.57
N PRO A 333 -17.60 -5.59 1.78
CA PRO A 333 -18.72 -5.39 0.86
C PRO A 333 -19.21 -3.94 0.80
N ALA A 334 -18.96 -3.12 1.82
CA ALA A 334 -19.18 -1.68 1.76
C ALA A 334 -18.08 -1.01 0.92
N PHE A 335 -18.46 -0.12 -0.01
CA PHE A 335 -17.53 0.65 -0.81
C PHE A 335 -16.90 1.80 -0.02
N SER A 336 -15.59 2.01 -0.20
CA SER A 336 -14.84 3.18 0.27
C SER A 336 -13.50 3.24 -0.45
N LEU A 337 -13.08 4.46 -0.83
CA LEU A 337 -11.77 4.78 -1.41
C LEU A 337 -10.79 5.24 -0.34
N PHE A 338 -9.55 4.78 -0.43
CA PHE A 338 -8.48 5.15 0.49
C PHE A 338 -7.09 5.16 -0.18
N ASP A 339 -6.07 5.59 0.56
CA ASP A 339 -4.71 5.87 0.06
C ASP A 339 -4.64 7.10 -0.87
N TRP A 340 -5.31 8.18 -0.44
CA TRP A 340 -5.36 9.50 -1.07
C TRP A 340 -4.02 10.27 -1.05
N GLU A 341 -2.87 9.64 -1.31
CA GLU A 341 -1.59 10.36 -1.35
C GLU A 341 -1.33 11.07 -2.69
N ASP A 342 -1.71 10.43 -3.80
CA ASP A 342 -1.39 10.88 -5.16
C ASP A 342 -2.50 11.67 -5.88
N TRP A 343 -3.62 11.92 -5.21
CA TRP A 343 -4.78 12.57 -5.85
C TRP A 343 -4.51 14.04 -6.26
N GLY A 344 -5.16 14.44 -7.36
CA GLY A 344 -5.09 15.80 -7.90
C GLY A 344 -5.72 15.88 -9.28
N ASN A 345 -5.53 17.01 -9.99
CA ASN A 345 -5.98 17.11 -11.37
C ASN A 345 -5.19 16.18 -12.29
N ALA A 346 -5.91 15.42 -13.11
CA ALA A 346 -5.42 14.51 -14.16
C ALA A 346 -6.28 14.65 -15.42
N PRO A 347 -5.87 14.09 -16.58
CA PRO A 347 -6.76 13.95 -17.73
C PRO A 347 -8.00 13.13 -17.37
N LEU A 348 -9.16 13.50 -17.93
CA LEU A 348 -10.41 12.73 -17.74
C LEU A 348 -10.21 11.25 -18.12
N GLY A 349 -10.71 10.37 -17.26
CA GLY A 349 -10.66 8.92 -17.46
C GLY A 349 -9.38 8.23 -16.97
N LEU A 350 -8.43 8.93 -16.34
CA LEU A 350 -7.23 8.30 -15.75
C LEU A 350 -7.61 7.17 -14.79
N ASP A 351 -8.49 7.44 -13.83
CA ASP A 351 -8.94 6.48 -12.82
C ASP A 351 -9.66 5.28 -13.46
N SER A 352 -10.62 5.55 -14.34
CA SER A 352 -11.38 4.52 -15.07
C SER A 352 -10.46 3.61 -15.90
N ALA A 353 -9.47 4.18 -16.59
CA ALA A 353 -8.47 3.43 -17.36
C ALA A 353 -7.54 2.61 -16.45
N SER A 354 -7.08 3.16 -15.31
CA SER A 354 -6.25 2.46 -14.32
C SER A 354 -6.98 1.28 -13.67
N LEU A 355 -8.25 1.45 -13.33
CA LEU A 355 -9.08 0.38 -12.77
C LEU A 355 -9.36 -0.72 -13.81
N TRP A 356 -9.64 -0.35 -15.06
CA TRP A 356 -9.80 -1.32 -16.16
C TRP A 356 -8.50 -2.09 -16.43
N ALA A 357 -7.36 -1.41 -16.50
CA ALA A 357 -6.05 -2.02 -16.68
C ALA A 357 -5.70 -2.98 -15.52
N SER A 358 -6.09 -2.62 -14.30
CA SER A 358 -6.02 -3.47 -13.10
C SER A 358 -6.99 -4.66 -13.11
N SER A 359 -7.99 -4.65 -14.00
CA SER A 359 -9.01 -5.71 -14.17
C SER A 359 -8.72 -6.66 -15.33
N LEU A 360 -7.78 -6.34 -16.23
CA LEU A 360 -7.56 -7.04 -17.49
C LEU A 360 -7.25 -8.54 -17.40
N ALA A 361 -6.76 -9.02 -16.24
CA ALA A 361 -6.52 -10.44 -15.99
C ALA A 361 -7.81 -11.25 -15.84
N VAL A 362 -8.96 -10.57 -15.64
CA VAL A 362 -10.29 -11.16 -15.50
C VAL A 362 -11.22 -10.48 -16.52
N PRO A 363 -11.39 -11.04 -17.74
CA PRO A 363 -12.08 -10.35 -18.84
C PRO A 363 -13.47 -9.82 -18.49
N ALA A 364 -14.31 -10.62 -17.82
CA ALA A 364 -15.64 -10.19 -17.39
C ALA A 364 -15.64 -9.01 -16.40
N LEU A 365 -14.57 -8.85 -15.60
CA LEU A 365 -14.40 -7.72 -14.70
C LEU A 365 -13.98 -6.46 -15.46
N ALA A 366 -13.05 -6.61 -16.41
CA ALA A 366 -12.66 -5.52 -17.30
C ALA A 366 -13.84 -5.02 -18.16
N ASP A 367 -14.68 -5.94 -18.66
CA ASP A 367 -15.91 -5.60 -19.39
C ASP A 367 -16.92 -4.88 -18.50
N ARG A 368 -17.09 -5.31 -17.23
CA ARG A 368 -17.92 -4.60 -16.25
C ARG A 368 -17.41 -3.19 -15.97
N VAL A 369 -16.11 -3.00 -15.70
CA VAL A 369 -15.54 -1.64 -15.49
C VAL A 369 -15.77 -0.73 -16.70
N ARG A 370 -15.64 -1.26 -17.93
CA ARG A 370 -15.95 -0.49 -19.16
C ARG A 370 -17.43 -0.20 -19.33
N HIS A 371 -18.31 -1.06 -18.82
CA HIS A 371 -19.76 -0.81 -18.82
C HIS A 371 -20.12 0.35 -17.89
N GLU A 372 -19.64 0.28 -16.64
CA GLU A 372 -19.91 1.29 -15.61
C GLU A 372 -19.34 2.67 -15.97
N ARG A 373 -18.07 2.70 -16.43
CA ARG A 373 -17.37 3.95 -16.79
C ARG A 373 -17.40 4.26 -18.29
N ARG A 374 -18.45 3.79 -19.00
CA ARG A 374 -18.58 3.91 -20.47
C ARG A 374 -18.31 5.33 -20.98
N SER A 375 -18.90 6.34 -20.34
CA SER A 375 -18.78 7.75 -20.71
C SER A 375 -17.32 8.22 -20.75
N ASP A 376 -16.50 7.74 -19.81
CA ASP A 376 -15.07 8.04 -19.80
C ASP A 376 -14.39 7.37 -20.99
N PHE A 377 -14.60 6.06 -21.20
CA PHE A 377 -13.99 5.30 -22.31
C PHE A 377 -14.41 5.75 -23.72
N GLU A 378 -15.62 6.28 -23.88
CA GLU A 378 -16.10 6.82 -25.16
C GLU A 378 -15.54 8.23 -25.44
N SER A 379 -15.11 8.97 -24.41
CA SER A 379 -14.49 10.30 -24.52
C SER A 379 -13.08 10.26 -25.13
N ARG A 380 -12.62 11.39 -25.70
CA ARG A 380 -11.28 11.50 -26.29
C ARG A 380 -10.17 11.39 -25.25
N GLU A 381 -10.30 12.07 -24.12
CA GLU A 381 -9.35 11.97 -23.01
C GLU A 381 -9.29 10.56 -22.43
N GLY A 382 -10.43 9.90 -22.21
CA GLY A 382 -10.46 8.53 -21.69
C GLY A 382 -9.88 7.50 -22.66
N LYS A 383 -9.97 7.73 -23.98
CA LYS A 383 -9.22 6.96 -24.99
C LYS A 383 -7.71 7.17 -24.85
N LEU A 384 -7.25 8.41 -24.72
CA LEU A 384 -5.83 8.71 -24.46
C LEU A 384 -5.36 8.10 -23.12
N MET A 385 -6.19 8.11 -22.07
CA MET A 385 -5.89 7.48 -20.79
C MET A 385 -5.92 5.95 -20.85
N THR A 386 -6.75 5.36 -21.71
CA THR A 386 -6.70 3.92 -22.01
C THR A 386 -5.36 3.54 -22.65
N LEU A 387 -4.86 4.36 -23.59
CA LEU A 387 -3.51 4.16 -24.17
C LEU A 387 -2.41 4.41 -23.14
N PHE A 388 -2.53 5.43 -22.29
CA PHE A 388 -1.59 5.67 -21.19
C PHE A 388 -1.51 4.47 -20.24
N ALA A 389 -2.66 3.89 -19.83
CA ALA A 389 -2.68 2.67 -19.02
C ALA A 389 -2.11 1.44 -19.77
N CYS A 390 -2.40 1.29 -21.07
CA CYS A 390 -1.82 0.24 -21.90
C CYS A 390 -0.29 0.38 -22.07
N SER A 391 0.26 1.60 -22.16
CA SER A 391 1.71 1.82 -22.27
C SER A 391 2.49 1.34 -21.03
N LYS A 392 1.86 1.36 -19.84
CA LYS A 392 2.43 0.78 -18.61
C LYS A 392 2.45 -0.75 -18.62
N ILE A 393 1.47 -1.39 -19.27
CA ILE A 393 1.38 -2.86 -19.39
C ILE A 393 2.27 -3.39 -20.53
N LEU A 394 2.30 -2.69 -21.66
CA LEU A 394 3.00 -3.09 -22.90
C LEU A 394 4.41 -2.49 -23.03
N GLY A 395 4.84 -1.71 -22.03
CA GLY A 395 6.11 -0.99 -22.03
C GLY A 395 7.35 -1.89 -21.91
N PRO A 396 8.56 -1.31 -21.90
CA PRO A 396 9.83 -2.05 -21.96
C PRO A 396 10.10 -2.99 -20.76
N TYR A 397 9.34 -2.85 -19.67
CA TYR A 397 9.44 -3.67 -18.45
C TYR A 397 8.31 -4.69 -18.31
N ALA A 398 7.51 -4.89 -19.37
CA ALA A 398 6.44 -5.88 -19.43
C ALA A 398 6.95 -7.30 -19.07
N HIS A 399 6.35 -7.93 -18.06
CA HIS A 399 6.64 -9.32 -17.74
C HIS A 399 6.01 -10.24 -18.82
N PRO A 400 6.77 -11.11 -19.51
CA PRO A 400 6.25 -11.88 -20.66
C PRO A 400 5.04 -12.76 -20.38
N GLU A 401 4.85 -13.17 -19.11
CA GLU A 401 3.73 -14.00 -18.66
C GLU A 401 2.58 -13.19 -18.03
N ASP A 402 2.59 -11.85 -18.09
CA ASP A 402 1.49 -11.04 -17.57
C ASP A 402 0.21 -11.29 -18.40
N PRO A 403 -0.88 -11.81 -17.78
CA PRO A 403 -2.10 -12.18 -18.50
C PRO A 403 -2.81 -10.97 -19.15
N ARG A 404 -2.43 -9.74 -18.79
CA ARG A 404 -3.01 -8.50 -19.30
C ARG A 404 -2.44 -8.07 -20.66
N LEU A 405 -1.30 -8.63 -21.12
CA LEU A 405 -0.63 -8.21 -22.36
C LEU A 405 -1.53 -8.32 -23.60
N GLU A 406 -2.12 -9.50 -23.85
CA GLU A 406 -2.95 -9.73 -25.02
C GLU A 406 -4.27 -8.90 -24.99
N PRO A 407 -5.00 -8.81 -23.85
CA PRO A 407 -6.10 -7.85 -23.71
C PRO A 407 -5.71 -6.39 -23.95
N ALA A 408 -4.60 -5.92 -23.36
CA ALA A 408 -4.13 -4.55 -23.50
C ALA A 408 -3.77 -4.21 -24.94
N ARG A 409 -3.08 -5.12 -25.66
CA ARG A 409 -2.72 -4.91 -27.07
C ARG A 409 -3.95 -4.78 -27.96
N ARG A 410 -4.94 -5.68 -27.82
CA ARG A 410 -6.20 -5.61 -28.58
C ARG A 410 -6.96 -4.31 -28.32
N MET A 411 -7.00 -3.83 -27.07
CA MET A 411 -7.64 -2.55 -26.75
C MET A 411 -6.87 -1.37 -27.35
N ALA A 412 -5.53 -1.36 -27.25
CA ALA A 412 -4.72 -0.30 -27.83
C ALA A 412 -4.90 -0.21 -29.35
N GLU A 413 -4.87 -1.33 -30.06
CA GLU A 413 -5.14 -1.39 -31.50
C GLU A 413 -6.54 -0.90 -31.90
N GLN A 414 -7.54 -1.11 -31.04
CA GLN A 414 -8.89 -0.57 -31.26
C GLN A 414 -8.91 0.95 -31.03
N VAL A 415 -8.41 1.40 -29.88
CA VAL A 415 -8.46 2.82 -29.48
C VAL A 415 -7.64 3.71 -30.42
N VAL A 416 -6.48 3.24 -30.91
CA VAL A 416 -5.70 3.95 -31.94
C VAL A 416 -6.52 4.16 -33.21
N LYS A 417 -7.21 3.12 -33.72
CA LYS A 417 -8.07 3.24 -34.92
C LYS A 417 -9.22 4.22 -34.70
N GLU A 418 -9.82 4.23 -33.51
CA GLU A 418 -10.87 5.19 -33.15
C GLU A 418 -10.35 6.64 -33.07
N LEU A 419 -9.11 6.85 -32.58
CA LEU A 419 -8.46 8.17 -32.50
C LEU A 419 -7.89 8.66 -33.85
N GLN A 420 -7.70 7.76 -34.82
CA GLN A 420 -7.31 8.10 -36.20
C GLN A 420 -8.51 8.35 -37.13
N ALA A 421 -9.72 7.89 -36.76
CA ALA A 421 -10.93 7.96 -37.57
C ALA A 421 -11.87 9.14 -37.20
N GLY A 422 -11.65 9.77 -36.04
CA GLY A 422 -12.31 11.00 -35.60
C GLY A 422 -11.39 12.22 -35.76
#